data_AF-A0A1F8BLU4-F1
#
_entry.id   AF-A0A1F8BLU4-F1
#
_cell.length_a   1.000
_cell.length_b   1.000
_cell.length_c   1.000
_cell.angle_alpha   90.00
_cell.angle_beta   90.00
_cell.angle_gamma   90.00
#
_symmetry.space_group_name_H-M   'P 1'
#
loop_
_entity.id
_entity.type
_entity.pdbx_description
1 polymer ?
#
loop_
_entity_poly.entity_id
_entity_poly.type
_entity_poly.pdbx_seq_one_letter_code
_entity_poly.pdbx_strand_id
1 'polypeptide(L)'
;MKKETLIVVFYILYFSWLFLITYLTSQTRTLEYISIGIVLFYFTLLRERGDFFLFWLGVIISLIGASFSLTNWKLDVDIQIFTLLPIWLPIAWGITLVALRKLYIIVAR
;
A
#
# COMPACT_ATOMS: atom_id res chain seq x y z
N MET A 1 -5.49 -25.09 7.01
CA MET A 1 -5.90 -24.18 5.91
C MET A 1 -4.83 -24.19 4.83
N LYS A 2 -5.19 -24.16 3.55
CA LYS A 2 -4.21 -23.99 2.47
C LYS A 2 -3.60 -22.58 2.56
N LYS A 3 -2.30 -22.45 2.27
CA LYS A 3 -1.57 -21.16 2.32
C LYS A 3 -2.29 -20.05 1.51
N GLU A 4 -2.88 -20.43 0.38
CA GLU A 4 -3.66 -19.57 -0.51
C GLU A 4 -4.88 -18.95 0.19
N THR A 5 -5.60 -19.71 1.01
CA THR A 5 -6.76 -19.21 1.76
C THR A 5 -6.37 -18.13 2.77
N LEU A 6 -5.24 -18.29 3.45
CA LEU A 6 -4.71 -17.29 4.39
C LEU A 6 -4.33 -15.98 3.67
N ILE A 7 -3.76 -16.09 2.47
CA ILE A 7 -3.39 -14.94 1.64
C ILE A 7 -4.64 -14.15 1.21
N VAL A 8 -5.67 -14.85 0.73
CA VAL A 8 -6.93 -14.22 0.30
C VAL A 8 -7.63 -13.52 1.47
N VAL A 9 -7.73 -14.19 2.62
CA VAL A 9 -8.33 -13.60 3.83
C VAL A 9 -7.55 -12.36 4.28
N PHE A 10 -6.23 -12.41 4.27
CA PHE A 10 -5.38 -11.24 4.57
C PHE A 10 -5.68 -10.08 3.63
N TYR A 11 -5.81 -10.31 2.33
CA TYR A 11 -6.09 -9.23 1.38
C TYR A 11 -7.49 -8.64 1.53
N ILE A 12 -8.50 -9.46 1.77
CA ILE A 12 -9.86 -8.96 2.02
C ILE A 12 -9.87 -8.07 3.26
N LEU A 13 -9.22 -8.50 4.35
CA LEU A 13 -9.08 -7.71 5.57
C LEU A 13 -8.28 -6.43 5.32
N TYR A 14 -7.18 -6.51 4.58
CA TYR A 14 -6.35 -5.37 4.23
C TYR A 14 -7.11 -4.31 3.42
N PHE A 15 -7.79 -4.70 2.34
CA PHE A 15 -8.55 -3.76 1.50
C PHE A 15 -9.76 -3.18 2.23
N SER A 16 -10.45 -3.99 3.04
CA SER A 16 -11.56 -3.52 3.87
C SER A 16 -11.08 -2.50 4.90
N TRP A 17 -9.94 -2.78 5.55
CA TRP A 17 -9.30 -1.85 6.46
C TRP A 17 -8.89 -0.57 5.73
N LEU A 18 -8.15 -0.68 4.62
CA LEU A 18 -7.68 0.45 3.82
C LEU A 18 -8.83 1.37 3.41
N PHE A 19 -9.95 0.79 2.95
CA PHE A 19 -11.14 1.56 2.58
C PHE A 19 -11.74 2.29 3.80
N LEU A 20 -11.87 1.59 4.93
CA LEU A 20 -12.42 2.16 6.17
C LEU A 20 -11.56 3.33 6.68
N ILE A 21 -10.24 3.14 6.79
CA ILE A 21 -9.34 4.13 7.36
C ILE A 21 -9.12 5.35 6.46
N THR A 22 -9.15 5.20 5.13
CA THR A 22 -9.00 6.34 4.21
C THR A 22 -10.16 7.33 4.35
N TYR A 23 -11.34 6.87 4.77
CA TYR A 23 -12.55 7.70 4.91
C TYR A 23 -12.87 8.12 6.35
N LEU A 24 -12.47 7.35 7.37
CA LEU A 24 -12.97 7.55 8.75
C LEU A 24 -11.95 8.11 9.74
N THR A 25 -10.65 8.12 9.43
CA THR A 25 -9.62 8.53 10.40
C THR A 25 -8.97 9.87 10.06
N SER A 26 -9.13 10.83 10.97
CA SER A 26 -8.41 12.12 10.95
C SER A 26 -7.00 12.03 11.56
N GLN A 27 -6.71 11.01 12.36
CA GLN A 27 -5.41 10.83 13.02
C GLN A 27 -4.43 10.02 12.18
N THR A 28 -3.56 10.72 11.44
CA THR A 28 -2.53 10.15 10.57
C THR A 28 -1.52 9.26 11.27
N ARG A 29 -1.15 9.53 12.53
CA ARG A 29 -0.16 8.72 13.29
C ARG A 29 -0.63 7.29 13.56
N THR A 30 -1.91 7.09 13.86
CA THR A 30 -2.47 5.76 14.10
C THR A 30 -2.41 4.91 12.84
N LEU A 31 -2.63 5.52 11.67
CA LEU A 31 -2.53 4.86 10.38
C LEU A 31 -1.10 4.41 10.07
N GLU A 32 -0.11 5.23 10.40
CA GLU A 32 1.31 4.88 10.21
C GLU A 32 1.69 3.62 10.99
N TYR A 33 1.34 3.55 12.27
CA TYR A 33 1.66 2.38 13.09
C TYR A 33 0.96 1.11 12.59
N ILE A 34 -0.31 1.21 12.20
CA ILE A 34 -1.04 0.04 11.69
C ILE A 34 -0.48 -0.39 10.32
N SER A 35 -0.23 0.54 9.40
CA SER A 35 0.39 0.25 8.10
C SER A 35 1.73 -0.46 8.25
N ILE A 36 2.60 0.03 9.14
CA ILE A 36 3.88 -0.63 9.43
C ILE A 36 3.64 -2.04 9.98
N GLY A 37 2.70 -2.21 10.91
CA GLY A 37 2.32 -3.51 11.45
C GLY A 37 1.86 -4.50 10.37
N ILE A 38 1.05 -4.03 9.42
CA ILE A 38 0.57 -4.84 8.29
C ILE A 38 1.73 -5.25 7.37
N VAL A 39 2.64 -4.34 7.03
CA VAL A 39 3.84 -4.65 6.23
C VAL A 39 4.69 -5.71 6.92
N LEU A 40 4.97 -5.51 8.20
CA LEU A 40 5.78 -6.44 8.97
C LEU A 40 5.10 -7.80 9.06
N PHE A 41 3.80 -7.85 9.37
CA PHE A 41 3.02 -9.08 9.38
C PHE A 41 3.10 -9.79 8.02
N TYR A 42 2.91 -9.06 6.92
CA TYR A 42 2.97 -9.61 5.57
C TYR A 42 4.33 -10.26 5.29
N PHE A 43 5.42 -9.50 5.42
CA PHE A 43 6.74 -9.99 5.03
C PHE A 43 7.32 -11.04 5.99
N THR A 44 7.00 -10.96 7.29
CA THR A 44 7.51 -11.92 8.29
C THR A 44 6.76 -13.26 8.26
N LEU A 45 5.42 -13.23 8.20
CA LEU A 45 4.62 -14.44 8.31
C LEU A 45 4.40 -15.15 6.96
N LEU A 46 4.21 -14.40 5.86
CA LEU A 46 3.99 -15.03 4.55
C LEU A 46 5.29 -15.45 3.86
N ARG A 47 6.46 -15.03 4.38
CA ARG A 47 7.81 -15.35 3.90
C ARG A 47 8.02 -15.06 2.41
N GLU A 48 7.40 -13.98 1.92
CA GLU A 48 7.37 -13.63 0.50
C GLU A 48 8.55 -12.70 0.12
N ARG A 49 9.78 -13.23 0.13
CA ARG A 49 10.98 -12.43 -0.19
C ARG A 49 10.96 -11.84 -1.60
N GLY A 50 10.31 -12.51 -2.56
CA GLY A 50 10.20 -12.04 -3.94
C GLY A 50 9.25 -10.86 -4.14
N ASP A 51 8.34 -10.62 -3.19
CA ASP A 51 7.37 -9.52 -3.28
C ASP A 51 7.96 -8.19 -2.77
N PHE A 52 9.15 -8.22 -2.17
CA PHE A 52 9.79 -7.03 -1.60
C PHE A 52 10.11 -5.99 -2.67
N PHE A 53 10.55 -6.43 -3.86
CA PHE A 53 10.80 -5.53 -4.98
C PHE A 53 9.53 -4.84 -5.45
N LEU A 54 8.43 -5.58 -5.59
CA LEU A 54 7.12 -5.06 -5.98
C LEU A 54 6.57 -4.07 -4.94
N PHE A 55 6.77 -4.35 -3.65
CA PHE A 55 6.40 -3.42 -2.59
C PHE A 55 7.10 -2.07 -2.75
N TRP A 56 8.43 -2.06 -2.92
CA TRP A 56 9.17 -0.82 -3.13
C TRP A 56 8.80 -0.10 -4.43
N LEU A 57 8.48 -0.85 -5.49
CA LEU A 57 7.98 -0.29 -6.73
C LEU A 57 6.66 0.46 -6.49
N GLY A 58 5.72 -0.11 -5.73
CA GLY A 58 4.48 0.56 -5.35
C GLY A 58 4.70 1.81 -4.49
N VAL A 59 5.65 1.75 -3.53
CA VAL A 59 6.07 2.91 -2.73
C VAL A 59 6.57 4.05 -3.62
N ILE A 60 7.49 3.74 -4.55
CA ILE A 60 8.09 4.75 -5.45
C ILE A 60 7.03 5.35 -6.38
N ILE A 61 6.13 4.52 -6.94
CA ILE A 61 5.02 5.01 -7.77
C ILE A 61 4.16 6.01 -6.98
N SER A 62 3.81 5.68 -5.73
CA SER A 62 3.02 6.59 -4.90
C SER A 62 3.73 7.90 -4.61
N LEU A 63 5.04 7.85 -4.37
CA LEU A 63 5.87 9.04 -4.11
C LEU A 63 5.93 9.94 -5.36
N ILE A 64 6.16 9.35 -6.54
CA ILE A 64 6.16 10.07 -7.82
C ILE A 64 4.78 10.65 -8.11
N GLY A 65 3.71 9.86 -7.95
CA GLY A 65 2.34 10.30 -8.19
C GLY A 65 1.94 11.48 -7.30
N ALA A 66 2.34 11.46 -6.03
CA ALA A 66 2.08 12.55 -5.10
C ALA A 66 2.85 13.83 -5.44
N SER A 67 4.01 13.74 -6.11
CA SER A 67 4.79 14.91 -6.53
C SER A 67 4.13 15.72 -7.65
N PHE A 68 3.14 15.15 -8.33
CA PHE A 68 2.39 15.82 -9.38
C PHE A 68 1.08 16.38 -8.82
N SER A 69 0.91 17.70 -8.94
CA SER A 69 -0.39 18.34 -8.74
C SER A 69 -0.95 18.79 -10.09
N LEU A 70 -2.23 18.54 -10.32
CA LEU A 70 -2.93 19.06 -11.48
C LEU A 70 -3.83 20.22 -11.03
N THR A 71 -3.35 21.44 -11.22
CA THR A 71 -4.09 22.65 -10.85
C THR A 71 -4.32 23.47 -12.12
N ASN A 72 -5.58 23.79 -12.44
CA ASN A 72 -5.96 24.54 -13.65
C ASN A 72 -5.38 23.97 -14.96
N TRP A 73 -5.42 22.64 -15.13
CA TRP A 73 -4.86 21.93 -16.31
C TRP A 73 -3.35 22.12 -16.53
N LYS A 74 -2.65 22.69 -15.55
CA LYS A 74 -1.20 22.76 -15.52
C LYS A 74 -0.68 21.71 -14.55
N LEU A 75 0.32 21.00 -15.03
CA LEU A 75 1.02 19.98 -14.28
C LEU A 75 2.14 20.68 -13.53
N ASP A 76 2.02 20.72 -12.21
CA ASP A 76 3.01 21.30 -11.32
C ASP A 76 3.72 20.19 -10.54
N VAL A 77 5.00 20.40 -10.26
CA VAL A 77 5.84 19.44 -9.55
C VAL A 77 6.25 20.04 -8.22
N ASP A 78 5.68 19.50 -7.14
CA ASP A 78 6.01 19.93 -5.78
C ASP A 78 6.87 18.87 -5.08
N ILE A 79 8.17 19.16 -4.99
CA ILE A 79 9.16 18.30 -4.33
C ILE A 79 9.06 18.43 -2.80
N GLN A 80 8.45 19.51 -2.27
CA GLN A 80 8.25 19.66 -0.82
C GLN A 80 7.21 18.68 -0.29
N ILE A 81 6.42 18.06 -1.17
CA ILE A 81 5.43 17.06 -0.77
C ILE A 81 6.08 15.83 -0.14
N PHE A 82 7.34 15.49 -0.46
CA PHE A 82 8.02 14.32 0.09
C PHE A 82 8.22 14.39 1.62
N THR A 83 8.27 15.60 2.21
CA THR A 83 8.39 15.78 3.66
C THR A 83 7.04 15.88 4.36
N LEU A 84 5.97 16.20 3.60
CA LEU A 84 4.61 16.39 4.11
C LEU A 84 3.73 15.15 3.89
N LEU A 85 4.13 14.24 2.99
CA LEU A 85 3.38 13.04 2.66
C LEU A 85 3.36 12.10 3.89
N PRO A 86 2.18 11.70 4.36
CA PRO A 86 2.11 10.78 5.49
C PRO A 86 2.63 9.40 5.06
N ILE A 87 3.48 8.80 5.89
CA ILE A 87 4.26 7.60 5.55
C ILE A 87 3.37 6.38 5.26
N TRP A 88 2.18 6.33 5.86
CA TRP A 88 1.23 5.24 5.67
C TRP A 88 0.75 5.12 4.22
N LEU A 89 0.71 6.22 3.46
CA LEU A 89 0.17 6.27 2.10
C LEU A 89 1.06 5.55 1.09
N PRO A 90 2.37 5.85 0.97
CA PRO A 90 3.26 5.09 0.10
C PRO A 90 3.40 3.63 0.54
N ILE A 91 3.37 3.36 1.86
CA ILE A 91 3.35 1.99 2.39
C ILE A 91 2.12 1.21 1.91
N ALA A 92 0.94 1.84 1.98
CA ALA A 92 -0.30 1.24 1.53
C ALA A 92 -0.24 0.91 0.03
N TRP A 93 0.27 1.81 -0.80
CA TRP A 93 0.46 1.56 -2.22
C TRP A 93 1.44 0.41 -2.50
N GLY A 94 2.50 0.29 -1.71
CA GLY A 94 3.41 -0.85 -1.76
C GLY A 94 2.69 -2.19 -1.54
N ILE A 95 1.89 -2.31 -0.47
CA ILE A 95 1.13 -3.54 -0.19
C ILE A 95 0.07 -3.79 -1.26
N THR A 96 -0.61 -2.74 -1.74
CA THR A 96 -1.64 -2.85 -2.78
C THR A 96 -1.08 -3.42 -4.07
N LEU A 97 0.11 -2.99 -4.51
CA LEU A 97 0.73 -3.51 -5.73
C LEU A 97 1.07 -5.00 -5.61
N VAL A 98 1.57 -5.42 -4.43
CA VAL A 98 1.83 -6.82 -4.11
C VAL A 98 0.53 -7.64 -4.11
N ALA A 99 -0.51 -7.11 -3.48
CA ALA A 99 -1.83 -7.73 -3.43
C ALA A 99 -2.44 -7.92 -4.82
N LEU A 100 -2.37 -6.90 -5.68
CA LEU A 100 -2.87 -6.96 -7.05
C LEU A 100 -2.18 -8.05 -7.87
N ARG A 101 -0.84 -8.16 -7.80
CA ARG A 101 -0.11 -9.23 -8.48
C ARG A 101 -0.58 -10.60 -7.99
N LYS A 102 -0.74 -10.77 -6.68
CA LYS A 102 -1.16 -12.06 -6.10
C LYS A 102 -2.58 -12.43 -6.49
N LEU A 103 -3.50 -11.47 -6.44
CA LEU A 103 -4.86 -11.66 -6.92
C LEU A 103 -4.86 -12.04 -8.40
N TYR A 104 -4.07 -11.35 -9.23
CA TYR A 104 -3.91 -11.71 -10.63
C TYR A 104 -3.43 -13.15 -10.82
N ILE A 105 -2.40 -13.59 -10.09
CA ILE A 105 -1.89 -14.97 -10.16
C ILE A 105 -2.95 -16.00 -9.72
N ILE A 106 -3.77 -15.67 -8.72
CA ILE A 106 -4.83 -16.56 -8.24
C ILE A 106 -5.97 -16.66 -9.25
N VAL A 107 -6.34 -15.55 -9.91
CA VAL A 107 -7.44 -15.51 -10.88
C VAL A 107 -7.04 -16.06 -12.24
N ALA A 108 -5.79 -15.83 -12.68
CA ALA A 108 -5.30 -16.25 -13.98
C ALA A 108 -4.86 -17.73 -14.04
N ARG A 109 -4.90 -18.44 -12.91
CA ARG A 109 -4.52 -19.85 -12.78
C ARG A 109 -5.74 -20.73 -12.57
#